data_AF-A0A7V9GUV6-F1
#
_entry.id   AF-A0A7V9GUV6-F1
#
_cell.length_a   1.000
_cell.length_b   1.000
_cell.length_c   1.000
_cell.angle_alpha   90.00
_cell.angle_beta   90.00
_cell.angle_gamma   90.00
#
_symmetry.space_group_name_H-M   'P 1'
#
loop_
_entity.id
_entity.type
_entity.pdbx_description
1 polymer ?
#
loop_
_entity_poly.entity_id
_entity_poly.type
_entity_poly.pdbx_seq_one_letter_code
_entity_poly.pdbx_strand_id
1 'polypeptide(L)'
;MEATTASPKRERPGWLLGLLPLVLLAAAIAAFVALDAPGLDRNGVPVEEVSVDRTVLDPGVIEVHLRNDGPDPVEVRQTIVNDGFSTFTQSSEKIDRLGR
;
A
#
# COMPACT_ATOMS: atom_id res chain seq x y z
N MET A 1 31.45 -63.08 29.90
CA MET A 1 31.49 -61.71 30.46
C MET A 1 31.16 -60.76 29.33
N GLU A 2 30.13 -59.94 29.52
CA GLU A 2 29.32 -59.29 28.49
C GLU A 2 30.07 -58.29 27.61
N ALA A 3 29.79 -58.35 26.30
CA ALA A 3 30.12 -57.28 25.37
C ALA A 3 28.99 -56.23 25.42
N THR A 4 29.23 -55.13 26.15
CA THR A 4 28.39 -53.94 26.08
C THR A 4 28.59 -53.28 24.71
N THR A 5 27.60 -53.40 23.84
CA THR A 5 27.50 -52.59 22.61
C THR A 5 26.92 -51.22 22.98
N ALA A 6 27.73 -50.18 22.90
CA ALA A 6 27.26 -48.80 23.07
C ALA A 6 26.46 -48.35 21.84
N SER A 7 25.19 -48.00 22.03
CA SER A 7 24.34 -47.41 20.99
C SER A 7 24.78 -45.97 20.67
N PRO A 8 25.04 -45.61 19.40
CA PRO A 8 25.38 -44.23 19.06
C PRO A 8 24.15 -43.34 19.28
N LYS A 9 24.23 -42.45 20.28
CA LYS A 9 23.22 -41.43 20.52
C LYS A 9 23.25 -40.48 19.32
N ARG A 10 22.19 -40.47 18.52
CA ARG A 10 22.05 -39.66 17.31
C ARG A 10 22.04 -38.18 17.71
N GLU A 11 23.20 -37.54 17.69
CA GLU A 11 23.34 -36.12 17.99
C GLU A 11 22.63 -35.34 16.88
N ARG A 12 21.47 -34.76 17.19
CA ARG A 12 20.80 -33.84 16.28
C ARG A 12 21.73 -32.64 16.13
N PRO A 13 22.24 -32.35 14.94
CA PRO A 13 23.34 -31.40 14.82
C PRO A 13 22.80 -30.00 15.15
N GLY A 14 23.47 -29.32 16.08
CA GLY A 14 22.95 -28.12 16.77
C GLY A 14 22.58 -26.94 15.86
N TRP A 15 23.02 -26.93 14.60
CA TRP A 15 22.61 -25.95 13.58
C TRP A 15 21.13 -26.06 13.22
N LEU A 16 20.50 -27.23 13.36
CA LEU A 16 19.05 -27.39 13.17
C LEU A 16 18.26 -26.59 14.22
N LEU A 17 18.77 -26.45 15.45
CA LEU A 17 18.15 -25.59 16.47
C LEU A 17 18.28 -24.10 16.14
N GLY A 18 19.37 -23.69 15.48
CA GLY A 18 19.56 -22.31 15.03
C GLY A 18 18.80 -21.97 13.74
N LEU A 19 18.63 -22.94 12.84
CA LEU A 19 17.93 -22.74 11.57
C LEU A 19 16.42 -22.77 11.73
N LEU A 20 15.89 -23.55 12.68
CA LEU A 20 14.46 -23.65 12.95
C LEU A 20 13.77 -22.29 13.17
N PRO A 21 14.25 -21.37 14.04
CA PRO A 21 13.60 -20.06 14.21
C PRO A 21 13.64 -19.21 12.94
N LEU A 22 14.70 -19.29 12.13
CA LEU A 22 14.79 -18.56 10.86
C LEU A 22 13.77 -19.07 9.84
N VAL A 23 13.60 -20.38 9.74
CA VAL A 23 12.62 -20.99 8.84
C VAL A 23 11.20 -20.64 9.28
N LEU A 24 10.92 -20.68 10.59
CA LEU A 24 9.62 -20.28 11.12
C LEU A 24 9.32 -18.80 10.85
N LEU A 25 10.29 -17.91 11.03
CA LEU A 25 10.14 -16.50 10.71
C LEU A 25 9.87 -16.29 9.21
N ALA A 26 10.65 -16.93 8.35
CA ALA A 26 10.45 -16.85 6.90
C ALA A 26 9.06 -17.37 6.49
N ALA A 27 8.61 -18.48 7.08
CA ALA A 27 7.28 -19.04 6.84
C ALA A 27 6.17 -18.09 7.32
N ALA A 28 6.33 -17.46 8.48
CA ALA A 28 5.37 -16.49 9.00
C ALA A 28 5.27 -15.25 8.11
N ILE A 29 6.40 -14.71 7.64
CA ILE A 29 6.42 -13.57 6.70
C ILE A 29 5.78 -13.96 5.37
N ALA A 30 6.11 -15.14 4.83
CA ALA A 30 5.53 -15.62 3.58
C ALA A 30 4.01 -15.81 3.69
N ALA A 31 3.53 -16.39 4.79
CA ALA A 31 2.11 -16.51 5.07
C ALA A 31 1.46 -15.12 5.19
N PHE A 32 2.08 -14.20 5.93
CA PHE A 32 1.58 -12.84 6.10
C PHE A 32 1.39 -12.11 4.76
N VAL A 33 2.38 -12.17 3.85
CA VAL A 33 2.29 -11.57 2.51
C VAL A 33 1.27 -12.30 1.63
N ALA A 34 1.21 -13.63 1.69
CA ALA A 34 0.25 -14.41 0.91
C ALA A 34 -1.22 -14.16 1.30
N LEU A 35 -1.45 -13.69 2.54
CA LEU A 35 -2.76 -13.28 3.04
C LEU A 35 -3.04 -11.77 2.84
N ASP A 36 -2.24 -11.09 2.03
CA ASP A 36 -2.34 -9.65 1.75
C ASP A 36 -2.16 -8.76 3.00
N ALA A 37 -1.25 -9.18 3.89
CA ALA A 37 -0.87 -8.42 5.09
C ALA A 37 -2.07 -7.97 5.94
N PRO A 38 -2.92 -8.91 6.40
CA PRO A 38 -4.19 -8.57 7.05
C PRO A 38 -3.94 -7.73 8.31
N GLY A 39 -4.71 -6.66 8.48
CA GLY A 39 -4.58 -5.73 9.60
C GLY A 39 -3.58 -4.58 9.38
N LEU A 40 -2.92 -4.50 8.21
CA LEU A 40 -2.21 -3.28 7.79
C LEU A 40 -3.11 -2.25 7.09
N ASP A 41 -4.41 -2.50 7.05
CA ASP A 41 -5.38 -1.55 6.51
C ASP A 41 -5.33 -0.23 7.30
N ARG A 42 -5.39 0.88 6.55
CA ARG A 42 -5.51 2.21 7.15
C ARG A 42 -6.91 2.38 7.72
N ASN A 43 -7.05 2.26 9.04
CA ASN A 43 -8.31 2.48 9.75
C ASN A 43 -8.64 3.97 10.01
N GLY A 44 -8.13 4.87 9.16
CA GLY A 44 -8.39 6.30 9.25
C GLY A 44 -9.65 6.70 8.49
N VAL A 45 -10.26 7.83 8.85
CA VAL A 45 -11.26 8.46 7.98
C VAL A 45 -10.54 8.83 6.67
N PRO A 46 -11.09 8.50 5.49
CA PRO A 46 -10.55 8.98 4.22
C PRO A 46 -10.38 10.50 4.28
N VAL A 47 -9.24 10.98 3.81
CA VAL A 47 -8.95 12.42 3.75
C VAL A 47 -8.79 12.78 2.28
N GLU A 48 -9.88 13.26 1.67
CA GLU A 48 -9.84 13.79 0.32
C GLU A 48 -9.29 15.22 0.34
N GLU A 49 -8.00 15.36 0.03
CA GLU A 49 -7.33 16.66 -0.01
C GLU A 49 -6.78 16.92 -1.41
N VAL A 50 -7.36 17.91 -2.10
CA VAL A 50 -6.94 18.33 -3.44
C VAL A 50 -6.55 19.80 -3.40
N SER A 51 -5.39 20.11 -3.94
CA SER A 51 -4.92 21.48 -4.13
C SER A 51 -4.92 21.86 -5.60
N VAL A 52 -5.09 23.16 -5.85
CA VAL A 52 -4.94 23.75 -7.18
C VAL A 52 -3.51 24.24 -7.29
N ASP A 53 -2.72 23.60 -8.15
CA ASP A 53 -1.33 23.97 -8.38
C ASP A 53 -1.21 25.15 -9.35
N ARG A 54 -2.07 25.18 -10.36
CA ARG A 54 -2.04 26.20 -11.41
C ARG A 54 -3.40 26.38 -12.03
N THR A 55 -3.72 27.63 -12.36
CA THR A 55 -4.90 27.99 -13.14
C THR A 55 -4.48 28.78 -14.36
N VAL A 56 -5.01 28.42 -15.53
CA VAL A 56 -4.85 29.15 -16.78
C VAL A 56 -6.24 29.60 -17.23
N LEU A 57 -6.36 30.88 -17.57
CA LEU A 57 -7.62 31.50 -18.00
C LEU A 57 -7.47 31.96 -19.44
N ASP A 58 -8.22 31.30 -20.33
CA ASP A 58 -8.34 31.67 -21.73
C ASP A 58 -9.80 32.01 -22.05
N PRO A 59 -10.06 32.80 -23.11
CA PRO A 59 -11.43 33.08 -23.53
C PRO A 59 -12.22 31.78 -23.78
N GLY A 60 -13.21 31.53 -22.93
CA GLY A 60 -14.09 30.35 -23.01
C GLY A 60 -13.55 29.07 -22.37
N VAL A 61 -12.35 29.08 -21.77
CA VAL A 61 -11.74 27.90 -21.14
C VAL A 61 -11.09 28.28 -19.80
N ILE A 62 -11.36 27.48 -18.78
CA ILE A 62 -10.66 27.52 -17.49
C ILE A 62 -9.92 26.19 -17.36
N GLU A 63 -8.61 26.22 -17.44
CA GLU A 63 -7.77 25.05 -17.18
C GLU A 63 -7.25 25.10 -15.75
N VAL A 64 -7.46 24.02 -15.00
CA VAL A 64 -7.03 23.89 -13.61
C VAL A 64 -6.18 22.64 -13.49
N HIS A 65 -4.96 22.81 -12.99
CA HIS A 65 -4.09 21.70 -12.64
C HIS A 65 -4.30 21.37 -11.16
N LEU A 66 -4.80 20.18 -10.90
CA LEU A 66 -5.06 19.68 -9.57
C LEU A 66 -3.91 18.77 -9.12
N ARG A 67 -3.66 18.74 -7.82
CA ARG A 67 -2.80 17.74 -7.18
C ARG A 67 -3.52 17.12 -6.00
N ASN A 68 -3.46 15.80 -5.91
CA ASN A 68 -3.94 15.08 -4.74
C ASN A 68 -2.86 15.11 -3.65
N ASP A 69 -3.08 15.94 -2.64
CA ASP A 69 -2.23 16.02 -1.45
C ASP A 69 -2.65 14.97 -0.38
N GLY A 70 -3.80 14.33 -0.60
CA GLY A 70 -4.33 13.25 0.20
C GLY A 70 -3.54 11.92 0.08
N PRO A 71 -3.74 11.02 1.06
CA PRO A 71 -3.07 9.73 1.10
C PRO A 71 -3.59 8.71 0.08
N ASP A 72 -4.84 8.86 -0.34
CA ASP A 72 -5.58 7.89 -1.14
C ASP A 72 -6.00 8.50 -2.49
N PRO A 73 -6.12 7.71 -3.58
CA PRO A 73 -6.54 8.23 -4.89
C PRO A 73 -7.94 8.86 -4.86
N VAL A 74 -8.10 9.98 -5.57
CA VAL A 74 -9.37 10.73 -5.62
C VAL A 74 -9.90 10.87 -7.04
N GLU A 75 -11.20 11.12 -7.16
CA GLU A 75 -11.90 11.38 -8.42
C GLU A 75 -12.63 12.71 -8.36
N VAL A 76 -12.53 13.52 -9.42
CA VAL A 76 -13.36 14.72 -9.55
C VAL A 76 -14.75 14.30 -9.98
N ARG A 77 -15.75 14.50 -9.11
CA ARG A 77 -17.15 14.18 -9.42
C ARG A 77 -17.90 15.34 -10.04
N GLN A 78 -17.51 16.57 -9.71
CA GLN A 78 -18.27 17.77 -10.03
C GLN A 78 -17.39 19.00 -9.95
N THR A 79 -17.70 19.99 -10.78
CA THR A 79 -17.11 21.33 -10.72
C THR A 79 -18.21 22.38 -10.57
N ILE A 80 -17.94 23.40 -9.74
CA ILE A 80 -18.84 24.55 -9.55
C ILE A 80 -18.09 25.81 -9.97
N VAL A 81 -18.70 26.62 -10.83
CA VAL A 81 -18.18 27.92 -11.26
C VAL A 81 -19.28 28.95 -11.05
N ASN A 82 -18.99 30.00 -10.28
CA ASN A 82 -19.97 31.04 -9.93
C ASN A 82 -21.29 30.45 -9.41
N ASP A 83 -21.21 29.52 -8.46
CA ASP A 83 -22.34 28.82 -7.84
C ASP A 83 -23.20 27.97 -8.80
N GLY A 84 -22.75 27.76 -10.04
CA GLY A 84 -23.39 26.89 -11.03
C GLY A 84 -22.61 25.59 -11.26
N PHE A 85 -23.32 24.48 -11.44
CA PHE A 85 -22.71 23.23 -11.90
C PHE A 85 -22.18 23.41 -13.32
N SER A 86 -20.91 23.07 -13.53
CA SER A 86 -20.28 23.11 -14.86
C SER A 86 -19.88 21.70 -15.28
N THR A 87 -19.99 21.45 -16.59
CA THR A 87 -19.32 20.31 -17.22
C THR A 87 -17.81 20.56 -17.23
N PHE A 88 -17.05 19.48 -17.10
CA PHE A 88 -15.61 19.49 -17.19
C PHE A 88 -15.14 18.27 -17.98
N THR A 89 -13.88 18.33 -18.42
CA THR A 89 -13.15 17.21 -19.01
C THR A 89 -11.84 17.08 -18.26
N GLN A 90 -11.31 15.88 -18.13
CA GLN A 90 -10.09 15.61 -17.38
C GLN A 90 -9.16 14.67 -18.13
N SER A 91 -7.86 14.76 -17.84
CA SER A 91 -6.78 13.98 -18.46
C SER A 91 -6.75 12.54 -17.96
N SER A 92 -7.10 12.28 -16.70
CA SER A 92 -7.15 10.96 -16.07
C SER A 92 -8.45 10.77 -15.29
N GLU A 93 -8.92 9.53 -15.16
CA GLU A 93 -10.13 9.22 -14.37
C GLU A 93 -9.92 9.42 -12.86
N LYS A 94 -8.74 9.01 -12.39
CA LYS A 94 -8.28 9.10 -11.00
C LYS A 94 -7.03 9.96 -10.88
N ILE A 95 -6.89 10.62 -9.75
CA ILE A 95 -5.71 11.38 -9.35
C ILE A 95 -5.06 10.64 -8.18
N ASP A 96 -4.00 9.90 -8.48
CA ASP A 96 -3.18 9.23 -7.47
C ASP A 96 -2.50 10.25 -6.56
N ARG A 97 -2.04 9.79 -5.39
CA ARG A 97 -1.29 10.63 -4.45
C ARG A 97 -0.11 11.32 -5.14
N LEU A 98 -0.05 12.65 -5.05
CA LEU A 98 0.91 13.53 -5.74
C LEU A 98 0.86 13.46 -7.27
N GLY A 99 -0.17 12.80 -7.83
CA GLY A 99 -0.49 12.83 -9.25
C GLY A 99 -1.02 14.20 -9.69
N ARG A 100 -1.00 14.43 -11.00
CA ARG A 100 -1.47 15.65 -11.68
C ARG A 100 -2.35 15.32 -12.86
#